data_AF-A0A7V8YHJ0-F1
#
_entry.id   AF-A0A7V8YHJ0-F1
#
_cell.length_a   1.000
_cell.length_b   1.000
_cell.length_c   1.000
_cell.angle_alpha   90.00
_cell.angle_beta   90.00
_cell.angle_gamma   90.00
#
_symmetry.space_group_name_H-M   'P 1'
#
loop_
_entity.id
_entity.type
_entity.pdbx_description
1 polymer ?
#
loop_
_entity_poly.entity_id
_entity_poly.type
_entity_poly.pdbx_seq_one_letter_code
_entity_poly.pdbx_strand_id
1 'polypeptide(L)'
;MARQLLMGSQFPCYLLADSPEGRRKEIELTEEADLDSNVPTSRDIKKGFVYDRSRRITLGSISRNPDITEGMPREAIADSISRHAETEFLYDRPYVDNKKVRVAGPFTVESLSPHRAVSLDIEQPESEKAAERHPQTSPFEQTIIDNLAKAGVQNGRKAERLEFESLVPFAGTLIQAEGIQRNTDQRVAVSIGPQYGTVGIDWLKEVQREASKAGGFGQLVVLAFAFDSQANSWAEEFTRLPILLVRMNADLAMGESLLKKTRTGNLFMVFGAPDVHIQKIPDGQITVEIFGVDVYNPTTGEIRSDTTDGIAMWMVDTDYNEEAFFVRHCYFTGGNDPYTRLKKALKADIDEDAWVSLYSTKSRPFSRPDTGKIAVKVINHYGDEVLKVYDV
;
A
#
# COMPACT_ATOMS: atom_id res chain seq x y z
N MET A 1 -4.07 2.33 4.02
CA MET A 1 -4.67 1.03 3.58
C MET A 1 -3.77 -0.22 3.67
N ALA A 2 -2.51 -0.22 3.21
CA ALA A 2 -1.68 -1.45 3.16
C ALA A 2 -1.53 -2.21 4.50
N ARG A 3 -1.29 -1.50 5.62
CA ARG A 3 -1.21 -2.14 6.95
C ARG A 3 -2.50 -2.84 7.39
N GLN A 4 -3.68 -2.31 7.01
CA GLN A 4 -4.97 -2.94 7.35
C GLN A 4 -5.26 -4.15 6.45
N LEU A 5 -4.87 -4.11 5.18
CA LEU A 5 -4.93 -5.26 4.27
C LEU A 5 -4.05 -6.41 4.76
N LEU A 6 -2.86 -6.11 5.26
CA LEU A 6 -1.96 -7.10 5.84
C LEU A 6 -2.58 -7.78 7.06
N MET A 7 -3.13 -7.02 8.01
CA MET A 7 -3.66 -7.56 9.27
C MET A 7 -4.86 -8.50 9.08
N GLY A 8 -5.64 -8.33 8.01
CA GLY A 8 -6.78 -9.18 7.69
C GLY A 8 -6.51 -10.25 6.63
N SER A 9 -5.32 -10.30 6.02
CA SER A 9 -5.06 -11.21 4.91
C SER A 9 -4.89 -12.65 5.40
N GLN A 10 -5.53 -13.55 4.65
CA GLN A 10 -5.42 -14.98 4.82
C GLN A 10 -4.52 -15.54 3.74
N PHE A 11 -3.60 -16.39 4.13
CA PHE A 11 -2.66 -17.08 3.25
C PHE A 11 -2.88 -18.58 3.34
N PRO A 12 -2.63 -19.31 2.23
CA PRO A 12 -2.62 -20.77 2.28
C PRO A 12 -1.60 -21.26 3.31
N CYS A 13 -1.98 -22.29 4.04
CA CYS A 13 -1.09 -23.10 4.85
C CYS A 13 -0.81 -24.40 4.08
N TYR A 14 0.40 -24.93 4.17
CA TYR A 14 0.80 -26.12 3.42
C TYR A 14 1.08 -27.30 4.37
N LEU A 15 0.87 -28.52 3.88
CA LEU A 15 1.11 -29.75 4.64
C LEU A 15 2.62 -29.93 4.87
N LEU A 16 3.05 -29.96 6.13
CA LEU A 16 4.44 -30.27 6.50
C LEU A 16 4.70 -31.76 6.31
N ALA A 17 5.83 -32.12 5.70
CA ALA A 17 6.22 -33.53 5.55
C ALA A 17 6.32 -34.24 6.92
N ASP A 18 6.82 -33.53 7.95
CA ASP A 18 6.89 -34.03 9.32
C ASP A 18 5.65 -33.71 10.16
N SER A 19 4.46 -33.94 9.60
CA SER A 19 3.19 -33.83 10.33
C SER A 19 2.32 -35.08 10.14
N PRO A 20 1.39 -35.38 11.07
CA PRO A 20 0.48 -36.51 10.90
C PRO A 20 -0.39 -36.40 9.65
N GLU A 21 -0.80 -35.17 9.28
CA GLU A 21 -1.54 -34.91 8.05
C GLU A 21 -0.65 -35.09 6.81
N GLY A 22 0.57 -34.56 6.84
CA GLY A 22 1.51 -34.67 5.73
C GLY A 22 1.94 -36.11 5.47
N ARG A 23 2.24 -36.89 6.51
CA ARG A 23 2.58 -38.31 6.35
C ARG A 23 1.42 -39.14 5.79
N ARG A 24 0.19 -38.89 6.23
CA ARG A 24 -1.00 -39.52 5.64
C ARG A 24 -1.12 -39.19 4.16
N LYS A 25 -0.85 -37.93 3.78
CA LYS A 25 -0.88 -37.52 2.38
C LYS A 25 0.26 -38.14 1.59
N GLU A 26 1.44 -38.30 2.18
CA GLU A 26 2.57 -38.99 1.55
C GLU A 26 2.27 -40.46 1.28
N ILE A 27 1.70 -41.18 2.25
CA ILE A 27 1.25 -42.58 2.09
C ILE A 27 0.22 -42.71 0.95
N GLU A 28 -0.74 -41.77 0.88
CA GLU A 28 -1.73 -41.72 -0.20
C GLU A 28 -1.07 -41.53 -1.58
N LEU A 29 0.03 -40.78 -1.67
CA LEU A 29 0.71 -40.45 -2.91
C LEU A 29 1.72 -41.50 -3.37
N THR A 30 2.39 -42.21 -2.45
CA THR A 30 3.36 -43.26 -2.79
C THR A 30 2.72 -44.64 -2.89
N GLU A 31 1.51 -44.85 -2.36
CA GLU A 31 0.89 -46.17 -2.18
C GLU A 31 1.77 -47.14 -1.33
N GLU A 32 2.83 -46.63 -0.70
CA GLU A 32 3.72 -47.39 0.17
C GLU A 32 3.18 -47.37 1.59
N ALA A 33 2.71 -48.53 2.04
CA ALA A 33 2.19 -48.74 3.40
C ALA A 33 3.28 -48.69 4.50
N ASP A 34 4.57 -48.62 4.11
CA ASP A 34 5.74 -48.75 4.99
C ASP A 34 6.28 -47.42 5.54
N LEU A 35 5.60 -46.28 5.30
CA LEU A 35 5.89 -45.05 6.05
C LEU A 35 5.40 -45.24 7.49
N ASP A 36 6.32 -45.70 8.34
CA ASP A 36 6.08 -46.09 9.72
C ASP A 36 5.29 -45.03 10.50
N SER A 37 3.98 -45.26 10.61
CA SER A 37 3.02 -44.34 11.23
C SER A 37 3.30 -44.10 12.72
N ASN A 38 4.18 -44.89 13.33
CA ASN A 38 4.57 -44.80 14.74
C ASN A 38 5.77 -43.87 15.02
N VAL A 39 6.45 -43.32 14.01
CA VAL A 39 7.53 -42.36 14.28
C VAL A 39 6.91 -41.04 14.80
N PRO A 40 7.36 -40.48 15.94
CA PRO A 40 6.84 -39.20 16.39
C PRO A 40 7.07 -38.09 15.36
N THR A 41 6.05 -37.29 15.08
CA THR A 41 6.18 -36.09 14.23
C THR A 41 6.49 -34.88 15.10
N SER A 42 7.49 -34.08 14.73
CA SER A 42 7.85 -32.84 15.45
C SER A 42 7.31 -31.56 14.78
N ARG A 43 6.65 -31.68 13.62
CA ARG A 43 6.23 -30.54 12.78
C ARG A 43 7.42 -29.64 12.40
N ASP A 44 8.58 -30.25 12.18
CA ASP A 44 9.80 -29.54 11.80
C ASP A 44 9.73 -29.06 10.35
N ILE A 45 9.74 -27.74 10.17
CA ILE A 45 9.69 -27.07 8.86
C ILE A 45 10.94 -27.40 8.02
N LYS A 46 12.09 -27.70 8.65
CA LYS A 46 13.33 -28.03 7.93
C LYS A 46 13.21 -29.31 7.12
N LYS A 47 12.26 -30.18 7.47
CA LYS A 47 11.95 -31.41 6.73
C LYS A 47 11.04 -31.16 5.52
N GLY A 48 10.65 -29.91 5.27
CA GLY A 48 9.91 -29.49 4.08
C GLY A 48 8.41 -29.75 4.15
N PHE A 49 7.79 -29.66 2.98
CA PHE A 49 6.35 -29.83 2.77
C PHE A 49 6.08 -31.09 1.95
N VAL A 50 4.82 -31.50 1.89
CA VAL A 50 4.36 -32.51 0.94
C VAL A 50 4.15 -31.82 -0.41
N TYR A 51 4.83 -32.29 -1.44
CA TYR A 51 4.83 -31.68 -2.77
C TYR A 51 4.13 -32.57 -3.80
N ASP A 52 3.59 -31.93 -4.83
CA ASP A 52 3.12 -32.64 -6.01
C ASP A 52 4.29 -33.34 -6.73
N ARG A 53 3.99 -34.44 -7.44
CA ARG A 53 4.98 -35.29 -8.09
C ARG A 53 4.64 -35.49 -9.56
N SER A 54 5.63 -35.30 -10.42
CA SER A 54 5.52 -35.64 -11.83
C SER A 54 6.25 -36.95 -12.12
N ARG A 55 5.59 -37.87 -12.82
CA ARG A 55 6.20 -39.13 -13.26
C ARG A 55 6.91 -38.89 -14.59
N ARG A 56 8.23 -39.13 -14.60
CA ARG A 56 9.03 -39.02 -15.82
C ARG A 56 9.13 -40.38 -16.50
N ILE A 57 8.26 -40.62 -17.47
CA ILE A 57 8.32 -41.83 -18.30
C ILE A 57 9.45 -41.67 -19.32
N THR A 58 10.50 -42.46 -19.16
CA THR A 58 11.62 -42.54 -20.10
C THR A 58 11.59 -43.87 -20.85
N LEU A 59 12.25 -43.94 -22.01
CA LEU A 59 12.42 -45.21 -22.73
C LEU A 59 13.02 -46.31 -21.82
N GLY A 60 13.91 -45.92 -20.90
CA GLY A 60 14.51 -46.81 -19.91
C GLY A 60 13.53 -47.36 -18.88
N SER A 61 12.51 -46.60 -18.47
CA SER A 61 11.43 -47.06 -17.57
C SER A 61 10.45 -48.04 -18.24
N ILE A 62 10.50 -48.13 -19.57
CA ILE A 62 9.69 -49.08 -20.35
C ILE A 62 10.53 -50.32 -20.68
N SER A 63 11.77 -50.16 -21.14
CA SER A 63 12.59 -51.27 -21.63
C SER A 63 13.22 -52.13 -20.54
N ARG A 64 13.44 -51.58 -19.34
CA ARG A 64 14.07 -52.29 -18.20
C ARG A 64 13.06 -52.70 -17.12
N ASN A 65 11.76 -52.58 -17.39
CA ASN A 65 10.72 -52.93 -16.42
C ASN A 65 10.46 -54.46 -16.46
N PRO A 66 10.79 -55.18 -15.37
CA PRO A 66 10.66 -56.65 -15.32
C PRO A 66 9.20 -57.11 -15.31
N ASP A 67 8.25 -56.22 -14.99
CA ASP A 67 6.83 -56.51 -14.87
C ASP A 67 6.08 -56.42 -16.21
N ILE A 68 6.74 -56.05 -17.31
CA ILE A 68 6.13 -55.98 -18.64
C ILE A 68 6.41 -57.29 -19.40
N THR A 69 5.37 -58.11 -19.61
CA THR A 69 5.47 -59.37 -20.35
C THR A 69 4.59 -59.38 -21.62
N GLU A 70 4.97 -60.20 -22.60
CA GLU A 70 4.23 -60.37 -23.85
C GLU A 70 2.80 -60.90 -23.58
N GLY A 71 1.78 -60.21 -24.12
CA GLY A 71 0.36 -60.57 -23.94
C GLY A 71 -0.39 -59.81 -22.84
N MET A 72 0.25 -58.89 -22.11
CA MET A 72 -0.45 -58.05 -21.12
C MET A 72 -1.42 -57.04 -21.77
N PRO A 73 -2.57 -56.74 -21.12
CA PRO A 73 -3.46 -55.70 -21.59
C PRO A 73 -2.80 -54.32 -21.48
N ARG A 74 -3.14 -53.42 -22.42
CA ARG A 74 -2.52 -52.07 -22.51
C ARG A 74 -2.63 -51.26 -21.22
N GLU A 75 -3.74 -51.40 -20.50
CA GLU A 75 -3.95 -50.73 -19.21
C GLU A 75 -2.96 -51.22 -18.15
N ALA A 76 -2.76 -52.54 -18.02
CA ALA A 76 -1.79 -53.09 -17.07
C ALA A 76 -0.32 -52.74 -17.43
N ILE A 77 -0.01 -52.60 -18.73
CA ILE A 77 1.30 -52.10 -19.19
C ILE A 77 1.48 -50.64 -18.77
N ALA A 78 0.46 -49.80 -18.98
CA ALA A 78 0.51 -48.40 -18.57
C ALA A 78 0.69 -48.25 -17.05
N ASP A 79 -0.04 -49.03 -16.25
CA ASP A 79 0.09 -49.03 -14.79
C ASP A 79 1.47 -49.49 -14.33
N SER A 80 2.02 -50.52 -14.99
CA SER A 80 3.36 -51.03 -14.70
C SER A 80 4.46 -50.00 -15.01
N ILE A 81 4.38 -49.35 -16.17
CA ILE A 81 5.28 -48.24 -16.56
C ILE A 81 5.16 -47.10 -15.54
N SER A 82 3.94 -46.78 -15.11
CA SER A 82 3.66 -45.70 -14.17
C SER A 82 4.23 -45.98 -12.77
N ARG A 83 4.23 -47.25 -12.33
CA ARG A 83 4.84 -47.68 -11.05
C ARG A 83 6.38 -47.65 -11.07
N HIS A 84 7.00 -47.92 -12.21
CA HIS A 84 8.46 -47.94 -12.37
C HIS A 84 9.07 -46.64 -12.90
N ALA A 85 8.24 -45.62 -13.15
CA ALA A 85 8.71 -44.32 -13.59
C ALA A 85 9.36 -43.54 -12.43
N GLU A 86 10.48 -42.87 -12.72
CA GLU A 86 11.10 -41.97 -11.74
C GLU A 86 10.16 -40.80 -11.44
N THR A 87 9.94 -40.53 -10.15
CA THR A 87 9.13 -39.39 -9.69
C THR A 87 10.01 -38.20 -9.35
N GLU A 88 9.66 -37.03 -9.88
CA GLU A 88 10.31 -35.75 -9.57
C GLU A 88 9.36 -34.87 -8.74
N PHE A 89 9.89 -34.24 -7.68
CA PHE A 89 9.13 -33.32 -6.83
C PHE A 89 8.96 -31.95 -7.49
N LEU A 90 7.73 -31.44 -7.48
CA LEU A 90 7.40 -30.08 -7.91
C LEU A 90 7.43 -29.16 -6.68
N TYR A 91 8.60 -28.61 -6.37
CA TYR A 91 8.81 -27.77 -5.18
C TYR A 91 7.98 -26.48 -5.16
N ASP A 92 7.50 -26.03 -6.32
CA ASP A 92 6.58 -24.90 -6.49
C ASP A 92 5.12 -25.27 -6.17
N ARG A 93 4.81 -26.56 -5.98
CA ARG A 93 3.44 -27.08 -5.79
C ARG A 93 3.28 -27.90 -4.49
N PRO A 94 3.40 -27.26 -3.32
CA PRO A 94 3.07 -27.91 -2.06
C PRO A 94 1.54 -28.09 -1.90
N TYR A 95 1.13 -29.18 -1.24
CA TYR A 95 -0.28 -29.44 -0.94
C TYR A 95 -0.80 -28.52 0.16
N VAL A 96 -1.99 -27.94 -0.07
CA VAL A 96 -2.64 -27.01 0.87
C VAL A 96 -3.32 -27.77 2.01
N ASP A 97 -3.08 -27.32 3.25
CA ASP A 97 -3.81 -27.76 4.43
C ASP A 97 -5.08 -26.92 4.62
N ASN A 98 -6.20 -27.38 4.06
CA ASN A 98 -7.49 -26.69 4.15
C ASN A 98 -8.06 -26.59 5.58
N LYS A 99 -7.47 -27.27 6.57
CA LYS A 99 -7.90 -27.20 7.97
C LYS A 99 -7.23 -26.05 8.73
N LYS A 100 -6.23 -25.39 8.14
CA LYS A 100 -5.48 -24.31 8.76
C LYS A 100 -5.53 -23.07 7.89
N VAL A 101 -5.89 -21.95 8.50
CA VAL A 101 -5.79 -20.62 7.88
C VAL A 101 -4.58 -19.93 8.47
N ARG A 102 -3.63 -19.52 7.62
CA ARG A 102 -2.50 -18.70 8.06
C ARG A 102 -2.90 -17.24 7.95
N VAL A 103 -2.91 -16.53 9.07
CA VAL A 103 -3.08 -15.07 9.10
C VAL A 103 -1.72 -14.38 9.03
N ALA A 104 -1.70 -13.10 8.67
CA ALA A 104 -0.47 -12.31 8.76
C ALA A 104 0.10 -12.33 10.18
N GLY A 105 1.41 -12.49 10.29
CA GLY A 105 2.14 -12.46 11.54
C GLY A 105 3.27 -11.43 11.51
N PRO A 106 4.08 -11.33 12.58
CA PRO A 106 5.19 -10.37 12.68
C PRO A 106 6.24 -10.44 11.56
N PHE A 107 6.31 -11.58 10.86
CA PHE A 107 7.23 -11.82 9.74
C PHE A 107 6.55 -11.74 8.37
N THR A 108 5.27 -11.40 8.31
CA THR A 108 4.58 -11.18 7.04
C THR A 108 4.98 -9.81 6.51
N VAL A 109 5.68 -9.79 5.39
CA VAL A 109 6.10 -8.57 4.70
C VAL A 109 5.37 -8.50 3.37
N GLU A 110 4.81 -7.33 3.07
CA GLU A 110 4.30 -7.00 1.75
C GLU A 110 5.34 -6.13 1.05
N SER A 111 5.78 -6.54 -0.14
CA SER A 111 6.60 -5.69 -1.01
C SER A 111 5.70 -5.07 -2.06
N LEU A 112 5.80 -3.75 -2.20
CA LEU A 112 5.14 -2.98 -3.27
C LEU A 112 5.74 -3.27 -4.65
N SER A 113 6.83 -4.04 -4.73
CA SER A 113 7.42 -4.48 -5.99
C SER A 113 7.77 -5.97 -5.93
N PRO A 114 7.13 -6.83 -6.75
CA PRO A 114 7.44 -8.26 -6.79
C PRO A 114 8.87 -8.56 -7.30
N HIS A 115 9.57 -7.56 -7.84
CA HIS A 115 10.92 -7.70 -8.40
C HIS A 115 12.01 -7.12 -7.49
N ARG A 116 11.67 -6.60 -6.30
CA ARG A 116 12.66 -6.05 -5.36
C ARG A 116 12.58 -6.79 -4.03
N ALA A 117 13.59 -7.59 -3.76
CA ALA A 117 13.81 -8.17 -2.43
C ALA A 117 14.37 -7.07 -1.53
N VAL A 118 13.71 -6.80 -0.40
CA VAL A 118 14.32 -6.04 0.69
C VAL A 118 15.35 -6.98 1.32
N SER A 119 16.63 -6.67 1.20
CA SER A 119 17.69 -7.42 1.87
C SER A 119 17.55 -7.23 3.37
N LEU A 120 17.38 -8.33 4.10
CA LEU A 120 17.44 -8.34 5.56
C LEU A 120 18.92 -8.31 5.93
N ASP A 121 19.43 -7.16 6.39
CA ASP A 121 20.74 -6.89 7.02
C ASP A 121 21.74 -8.07 7.11
N ILE A 122 22.15 -8.60 5.96
CA ILE A 122 23.29 -9.50 5.80
C ILE A 122 24.30 -8.66 5.03
N GLU A 123 25.53 -8.53 5.54
CA GLU A 123 26.61 -7.78 4.90
C GLU A 123 26.70 -8.11 3.41
N GLN A 124 26.21 -7.19 2.57
CA GLN A 124 26.21 -7.39 1.13
C GLN A 124 27.65 -7.35 0.57
N PRO A 125 27.96 -8.22 -0.41
CA PRO A 125 29.19 -8.14 -1.21
C PRO A 125 29.34 -6.77 -1.88
N GLU A 126 30.57 -6.28 -2.04
CA GLU A 126 30.84 -4.96 -2.64
C GLU A 126 30.26 -4.80 -4.06
N SER A 127 30.09 -5.90 -4.80
CA SER A 127 29.46 -5.90 -6.13
C SER A 127 27.96 -5.55 -6.08
N GLU A 128 27.25 -5.89 -5.02
CA GLU A 128 25.84 -5.52 -4.83
C GLU A 128 25.71 -4.06 -4.37
N LYS A 129 26.59 -3.61 -3.47
CA LYS A 129 26.69 -2.18 -3.08
C LYS A 129 27.05 -1.28 -4.26
N ALA A 130 27.87 -1.76 -5.19
CA ALA A 130 28.21 -1.05 -6.42
C ALA A 130 27.03 -0.98 -7.41
N ALA A 131 26.17 -2.01 -7.44
CA ALA A 131 24.94 -2.00 -8.24
C ALA A 131 23.87 -1.05 -7.66
N GLU A 132 23.84 -0.84 -6.34
CA GLU A 132 22.98 0.17 -5.70
C GLU A 132 23.48 1.61 -5.87
N ARG A 133 24.79 1.83 -6.08
CA ARG A 133 25.42 3.16 -6.07
C ARG A 133 25.70 3.79 -7.45
N HIS A 134 25.12 3.29 -8.55
CA HIS A 134 25.23 3.92 -9.87
C HIS A 134 23.87 4.05 -10.61
N PRO A 135 23.73 4.99 -11.55
CA PRO A 135 22.65 5.98 -11.65
C PRO A 135 21.30 5.37 -12.05
N GLN A 136 20.47 5.03 -11.07
CA GLN A 136 19.10 4.55 -11.27
C GLN A 136 18.05 5.42 -10.56
N THR A 137 18.39 6.65 -10.17
CA THR A 137 17.41 7.67 -9.73
C THR A 137 16.72 8.34 -10.93
N SER A 138 17.44 8.44 -12.07
CA SER A 138 16.95 9.08 -13.30
C SER A 138 15.71 8.42 -13.94
N PRO A 139 15.52 7.08 -13.94
CA PRO A 139 14.30 6.48 -14.49
C PRO A 139 13.04 6.85 -13.70
N PHE A 140 13.15 6.95 -12.37
CA PHE A 140 12.00 7.27 -11.52
C PHE A 140 11.54 8.70 -11.76
N GLU A 141 12.44 9.67 -11.61
CA GLU A 141 12.12 11.10 -11.78
C GLU A 141 11.60 11.38 -13.20
N GLN A 142 12.23 10.82 -14.24
CA GLN A 142 11.76 10.96 -15.62
C GLN A 142 10.36 10.36 -15.81
N THR A 143 10.11 9.17 -15.27
CA THR A 143 8.77 8.54 -15.34
C THR A 143 7.73 9.40 -14.64
N ILE A 144 8.06 10.00 -13.50
CA ILE A 144 7.16 10.91 -12.78
C ILE A 144 6.90 12.17 -13.62
N ILE A 145 7.93 12.79 -14.20
CA ILE A 145 7.79 13.98 -15.06
C ILE A 145 6.92 13.67 -16.29
N ASP A 146 7.14 12.53 -16.96
CA ASP A 146 6.36 12.12 -18.13
C ASP A 146 4.89 11.88 -17.79
N ASN A 147 4.63 11.25 -16.64
CA ASN A 147 3.26 11.06 -16.17
C ASN A 147 2.63 12.38 -15.73
N LEU A 148 3.38 13.27 -15.08
CA LEU A 148 2.91 14.59 -14.66
C LEU A 148 2.55 15.46 -15.86
N ALA A 149 3.36 15.44 -16.92
CA ALA A 149 3.08 16.17 -18.16
C ALA A 149 1.76 15.71 -18.81
N LYS A 150 1.45 14.40 -18.76
CA LYS A 150 0.22 13.83 -19.36
C LYS A 150 -0.99 13.96 -18.44
N ALA A 151 -0.80 13.80 -17.14
CA ALA A 151 -1.88 13.72 -16.16
C ALA A 151 -2.17 15.05 -15.46
N GLY A 152 -1.25 16.03 -15.47
CA GLY A 152 -1.39 17.25 -14.69
C GLY A 152 -1.66 16.98 -13.21
N VAL A 153 -2.10 18.01 -12.50
CA VAL A 153 -2.40 17.96 -11.06
C VAL A 153 -3.89 18.23 -10.85
N GLN A 154 -4.56 17.40 -10.05
CA GLN A 154 -6.01 17.43 -9.83
C GLN A 154 -6.37 17.65 -8.36
N ASN A 155 -7.56 18.17 -8.08
CA ASN A 155 -8.10 18.34 -6.72
C ASN A 155 -9.48 17.68 -6.53
N GLY A 156 -9.84 16.74 -7.42
CA GLY A 156 -11.14 16.06 -7.44
C GLY A 156 -12.19 16.73 -8.34
N ARG A 157 -12.01 18.00 -8.73
CA ARG A 157 -12.89 18.69 -9.68
C ARG A 157 -12.25 18.75 -11.07
N LYS A 158 -12.93 18.20 -12.08
CA LYS A 158 -12.41 18.13 -13.46
C LYS A 158 -12.04 19.49 -14.06
N ALA A 159 -12.73 20.56 -13.65
CA ALA A 159 -12.50 21.91 -14.15
C ALA A 159 -11.31 22.63 -13.49
N GLU A 160 -10.79 22.10 -12.37
CA GLU A 160 -9.74 22.72 -11.56
C GLU A 160 -8.45 21.89 -11.64
N ARG A 161 -8.01 21.60 -12.87
CA ARG A 161 -6.80 20.82 -13.15
C ARG A 161 -5.67 21.76 -13.57
N LEU A 162 -4.52 21.63 -12.93
CA LEU A 162 -3.30 22.29 -13.39
C LEU A 162 -2.68 21.42 -14.49
N GLU A 163 -2.60 22.01 -15.68
CA GLU A 163 -2.01 21.41 -16.86
C GLU A 163 -0.77 22.19 -17.28
N PHE A 164 0.21 21.46 -17.79
CA PHE A 164 1.45 22.03 -18.29
C PHE A 164 1.33 22.23 -19.81
N GLU A 165 1.73 23.41 -20.29
CA GLU A 165 2.01 23.63 -21.71
C GLU A 165 3.35 22.97 -22.07
N SER A 166 4.36 23.19 -21.22
CA SER A 166 5.66 22.54 -21.28
C SER A 166 6.07 22.10 -19.89
N LEU A 167 6.78 20.97 -19.81
CA LEU A 167 7.40 20.48 -18.60
C LEU A 167 8.71 19.81 -19.03
N VAL A 168 9.84 20.37 -18.58
CA VAL A 168 11.19 19.95 -18.99
C VAL A 168 12.06 19.70 -17.77
N PRO A 169 13.03 18.76 -17.85
CA PRO A 169 13.98 18.56 -16.76
C PRO A 169 14.76 19.84 -16.43
N PHE A 170 14.93 20.08 -15.13
CA PHE A 170 15.69 21.20 -14.60
C PHE A 170 16.90 20.67 -13.84
N ALA A 171 18.08 21.27 -14.04
CA ALA A 171 19.33 20.83 -13.42
C ALA A 171 19.47 21.35 -11.97
N GLY A 172 18.44 21.11 -11.15
CA GLY A 172 18.43 21.42 -9.73
C GLY A 172 18.94 20.25 -8.88
N THR A 173 19.20 20.52 -7.60
CA THR A 173 19.52 19.47 -6.63
C THR A 173 18.24 18.83 -6.09
N LEU A 174 17.26 19.67 -5.73
CA LEU A 174 15.95 19.26 -5.24
C LEU A 174 14.80 19.65 -6.19
N ILE A 175 15.08 20.41 -7.24
CA ILE A 175 14.14 20.74 -8.31
C ILE A 175 14.51 19.94 -9.55
N GLN A 176 13.68 18.98 -9.93
CA GLN A 176 13.94 18.06 -11.04
C GLN A 176 13.33 18.53 -12.35
N ALA A 177 12.31 19.38 -12.32
CA ALA A 177 11.69 19.91 -13.54
C ALA A 177 11.19 21.34 -13.38
N GLU A 178 11.09 22.02 -14.52
CA GLU A 178 10.40 23.29 -14.66
C GLU A 178 9.33 23.19 -15.74
N GLY A 179 8.24 23.93 -15.57
CA GLY A 179 7.16 23.94 -16.56
C GLY A 179 6.46 25.28 -16.64
N ILE A 180 5.65 25.41 -17.69
CA ILE A 180 4.75 26.56 -17.90
C ILE A 180 3.31 26.06 -17.74
N GLN A 181 2.54 26.70 -16.87
CA GLN A 181 1.14 26.37 -16.66
C GLN A 181 0.29 26.90 -17.83
N ARG A 182 -0.52 26.03 -18.44
CA ARG A 182 -1.26 26.29 -19.69
C ARG A 182 -2.25 27.46 -19.64
N ASN A 183 -2.80 27.78 -18.46
CA ASN A 183 -3.87 28.78 -18.33
C ASN A 183 -3.39 30.15 -17.84
N THR A 184 -2.20 30.22 -17.24
CA THR A 184 -1.69 31.41 -16.54
C THR A 184 -0.34 31.86 -17.10
N ASP A 185 0.28 31.07 -18.00
CA ASP A 185 1.65 31.20 -18.47
C ASP A 185 2.69 31.33 -17.33
N GLN A 186 2.30 30.87 -16.13
CA GLN A 186 3.12 30.97 -14.93
C GLN A 186 4.18 29.86 -14.95
N ARG A 187 5.43 30.24 -14.70
CA ARG A 187 6.55 29.29 -14.58
C ARG A 187 6.48 28.59 -13.22
N VAL A 188 6.55 27.27 -13.25
CA VAL A 188 6.38 26.38 -12.10
C VAL A 188 7.66 25.57 -11.91
N ALA A 189 8.17 25.51 -10.68
CA ALA A 189 9.21 24.57 -10.29
C ALA A 189 8.57 23.28 -9.77
N VAL A 190 9.13 22.12 -10.13
CA VAL A 190 8.67 20.82 -9.66
C VAL A 190 9.79 20.14 -8.87
N SER A 191 9.48 19.80 -7.62
CA SER A 191 10.33 18.98 -6.75
C SER A 191 9.70 17.61 -6.56
N ILE A 192 10.49 16.55 -6.70
CA ILE A 192 10.06 15.17 -6.52
C ILE A 192 10.70 14.64 -5.24
N GLY A 193 9.86 14.35 -4.26
CA GLY A 193 10.25 13.73 -3.00
C GLY A 193 10.75 12.30 -3.15
N PRO A 194 11.28 11.71 -2.07
CA PRO A 194 11.83 10.36 -2.10
C PRO A 194 10.79 9.31 -2.50
N GLN A 195 11.22 8.31 -3.28
CA GLN A 195 10.37 7.19 -3.68
C GLN A 195 9.87 6.39 -2.46
N TYR A 196 10.73 6.25 -1.44
CA TYR A 196 10.44 5.57 -0.19
C TYR A 196 10.74 6.53 0.96
N GLY A 197 9.73 7.29 1.40
CA GLY A 197 9.89 8.25 2.48
C GLY A 197 8.78 9.27 2.53
N THR A 198 8.90 10.19 3.48
CA THR A 198 7.98 11.31 3.66
C THR A 198 8.69 12.61 3.36
N VAL A 199 8.04 13.52 2.64
CA VAL A 199 8.50 14.91 2.53
C VAL A 199 8.06 15.67 3.77
N GLY A 200 9.01 16.31 4.44
CA GLY A 200 8.75 17.12 5.62
C GLY A 200 9.25 18.55 5.53
N ILE A 201 9.15 19.28 6.64
CA ILE A 201 9.49 20.71 6.70
C ILE A 201 10.92 20.99 6.18
N ASP A 202 11.90 20.17 6.54
CA ASP A 202 13.29 20.42 6.15
C ASP A 202 13.50 20.31 4.63
N TRP A 203 12.85 19.33 3.99
CA TRP A 203 12.83 19.23 2.52
C TRP A 203 12.19 20.47 1.90
N LEU A 204 11.03 20.91 2.42
CA LEU A 204 10.33 22.09 1.91
C LEU A 204 11.17 23.36 2.02
N LYS A 205 11.89 23.55 3.13
CA LYS A 205 12.82 24.68 3.33
C LYS A 205 13.96 24.67 2.32
N GLU A 206 14.55 23.50 2.06
CA GLU A 206 15.68 23.38 1.13
C GLU A 206 15.25 23.62 -0.32
N VAL A 207 14.13 23.01 -0.75
CA VAL A 207 13.56 23.23 -2.09
C VAL A 207 13.19 24.71 -2.27
N GLN A 208 12.54 25.32 -1.28
CA GLN A 208 12.17 26.73 -1.33
C GLN A 208 13.40 27.63 -1.52
N ARG A 209 14.49 27.33 -0.80
CA ARG A 209 15.76 28.06 -0.91
C ARG A 209 16.36 27.90 -2.31
N GLU A 210 16.31 26.71 -2.88
CA GLU A 210 16.77 26.44 -4.25
C GLU A 210 15.93 27.19 -5.29
N ALA A 211 14.59 27.10 -5.21
CA ALA A 211 13.68 27.78 -6.12
C ALA A 211 13.88 29.30 -6.09
N SER A 212 14.08 29.86 -4.88
CA SER A 212 14.33 31.29 -4.70
C SER A 212 15.66 31.74 -5.30
N LYS A 213 16.70 30.88 -5.28
CA LYS A 213 18.00 31.17 -5.91
C LYS A 213 17.94 31.10 -7.42
N ALA A 214 17.23 30.12 -7.97
CA ALA A 214 17.04 29.96 -9.41
C ALA A 214 16.21 31.11 -10.01
N GLY A 215 15.21 31.59 -9.26
CA GLY A 215 14.42 32.76 -9.60
C GLY A 215 13.44 32.56 -10.76
N GLY A 216 12.43 33.42 -10.82
CA GLY A 216 11.45 33.46 -11.92
C GLY A 216 10.38 32.37 -11.87
N PHE A 217 10.30 31.58 -10.80
CA PHE A 217 9.16 30.70 -10.54
C PHE A 217 8.04 31.48 -9.86
N GLY A 218 6.81 31.30 -10.32
CA GLY A 218 5.63 31.83 -9.67
C GLY A 218 4.98 30.85 -8.69
N GLN A 219 5.28 29.55 -8.80
CA GLN A 219 4.74 28.51 -7.91
C GLN A 219 5.75 27.37 -7.79
N LEU A 220 5.76 26.70 -6.64
CA LEU A 220 6.50 25.48 -6.40
C LEU A 220 5.53 24.31 -6.23
N VAL A 221 5.66 23.26 -7.02
CA VAL A 221 4.89 22.02 -6.92
C VAL A 221 5.80 20.94 -6.32
N VAL A 222 5.44 20.42 -5.15
CA VAL A 222 6.20 19.38 -4.47
C VAL A 222 5.42 18.07 -4.54
N LEU A 223 5.98 17.07 -5.22
CA LEU A 223 5.39 15.75 -5.39
C LEU A 223 5.92 14.80 -4.33
N ALA A 224 5.06 14.06 -3.62
CA ALA A 224 5.50 13.00 -2.70
C ALA A 224 4.48 11.88 -2.58
N PHE A 225 4.90 10.66 -2.25
CA PHE A 225 3.95 9.59 -1.89
C PHE A 225 3.32 9.82 -0.51
N ALA A 226 4.04 10.52 0.37
CA ALA A 226 3.62 10.86 1.70
C ALA A 226 4.27 12.18 2.17
N PHE A 227 3.51 12.94 2.95
CA PHE A 227 3.97 14.15 3.63
C PHE A 227 3.93 13.93 5.13
N ASP A 228 4.79 14.63 5.87
CA ASP A 228 4.65 14.72 7.32
C ASP A 228 3.37 15.52 7.70
N SER A 229 3.00 15.45 8.98
CA SER A 229 1.78 16.10 9.48
C SER A 229 1.82 17.63 9.49
N GLN A 230 3.02 18.22 9.45
CA GLN A 230 3.23 19.66 9.59
C GLN A 230 3.47 20.36 8.24
N ALA A 231 3.73 19.60 7.18
CA ALA A 231 4.08 20.08 5.85
C ALA A 231 2.99 20.99 5.27
N ASN A 232 1.71 20.62 5.40
CA ASN A 232 0.59 21.42 4.91
C ASN A 232 0.55 22.78 5.61
N SER A 233 0.57 22.80 6.95
CA SER A 233 0.55 24.04 7.73
C SER A 233 1.74 24.94 7.41
N TRP A 234 2.93 24.35 7.24
CA TRP A 234 4.12 25.11 6.88
C TRP A 234 4.05 25.67 5.45
N ALA A 235 3.52 24.90 4.50
CA ALA A 235 3.33 25.34 3.12
C ALA A 235 2.32 26.50 3.02
N GLU A 236 1.25 26.48 3.82
CA GLU A 236 0.24 27.55 3.90
C GLU A 236 0.81 28.87 4.42
N GLU A 237 1.75 28.83 5.37
CA GLU A 237 2.39 30.04 5.93
C GLU A 237 3.27 30.77 4.89
N PHE A 238 3.72 30.07 3.84
CA PHE A 238 4.66 30.61 2.89
C PHE A 238 3.99 31.27 1.67
N THR A 239 3.78 32.57 1.74
CA THR A 239 3.01 33.33 0.72
C THR A 239 3.84 33.85 -0.47
N ARG A 240 5.17 33.93 -0.36
CA ARG A 240 6.02 34.58 -1.39
C ARG A 240 6.18 33.73 -2.66
N LEU A 241 6.28 32.42 -2.52
CA LEU A 241 6.28 31.45 -3.61
C LEU A 241 5.30 30.35 -3.19
N PRO A 242 4.03 30.42 -3.62
CA PRO A 242 3.01 29.46 -3.23
C PRO A 242 3.51 28.02 -3.44
N ILE A 243 3.41 27.19 -2.39
CA ILE A 243 3.84 25.81 -2.40
C ILE A 243 2.60 24.92 -2.53
N LEU A 244 2.56 24.14 -3.59
CA LEU A 244 1.52 23.17 -3.85
C LEU A 244 2.03 21.77 -3.51
N LEU A 245 1.53 21.21 -2.40
CA LEU A 245 1.82 19.82 -2.02
C LEU A 245 0.91 18.89 -2.81
N VAL A 246 1.53 17.98 -3.57
CA VAL A 246 0.84 17.05 -4.46
C VAL A 246 1.23 15.64 -4.08
N ARG A 247 0.22 14.84 -3.77
CA ARG A 247 0.41 13.44 -3.47
C ARG A 247 0.42 12.62 -4.75
N MET A 248 1.44 11.77 -4.86
CA MET A 248 1.56 10.77 -5.91
C MET A 248 0.80 9.49 -5.53
N ASN A 249 0.04 8.95 -6.49
CA ASN A 249 -0.60 7.66 -6.34
C ASN A 249 0.45 6.54 -6.24
N ALA A 250 0.29 5.60 -5.30
CA ALA A 250 1.23 4.49 -5.07
C ALA A 250 1.47 3.61 -6.32
N ASP A 251 0.54 3.57 -7.28
CA ASP A 251 0.72 2.87 -8.56
C ASP A 251 1.94 3.39 -9.34
N LEU A 252 2.30 4.67 -9.18
CA LEU A 252 3.49 5.27 -9.81
C LEU A 252 4.79 4.63 -9.30
N ALA A 253 4.81 4.12 -8.06
CA ALA A 253 5.98 3.44 -7.49
C ALA A 253 6.13 2.01 -8.03
N MET A 254 5.05 1.40 -8.54
CA MET A 254 4.99 -0.01 -8.94
C MET A 254 5.26 -0.28 -10.43
N GLY A 255 5.50 0.78 -11.22
CA GLY A 255 5.95 0.70 -12.61
C GLY A 255 4.84 0.51 -13.67
N GLU A 256 5.25 0.46 -14.94
CA GLU A 256 4.34 0.54 -16.11
C GLU A 256 3.23 -0.53 -16.17
N SER A 257 3.41 -1.68 -15.52
CA SER A 257 2.49 -2.81 -15.61
C SER A 257 1.14 -2.55 -14.94
N LEU A 258 1.11 -1.77 -13.85
CA LEU A 258 -0.13 -1.35 -13.18
C LEU A 258 -0.72 -0.08 -13.81
N LEU A 259 0.12 0.85 -14.25
CA LEU A 259 -0.32 2.07 -14.96
C LEU A 259 -1.15 1.79 -16.22
N LYS A 260 -0.89 0.67 -16.93
CA LYS A 260 -1.67 0.25 -18.11
C LYS A 260 -3.09 -0.23 -17.76
N LYS A 261 -3.31 -0.74 -16.55
CA LYS A 261 -4.63 -1.17 -16.05
C LYS A 261 -5.37 -0.01 -15.37
N THR A 262 -4.64 0.86 -14.69
CA THR A 262 -5.14 2.11 -14.09
C THR A 262 -5.19 3.20 -15.16
N ARG A 263 -6.06 3.02 -16.16
CA ARG A 263 -6.34 4.06 -17.17
C ARG A 263 -6.80 5.33 -16.45
N THR A 264 -5.89 6.31 -16.31
CA THR A 264 -6.23 7.71 -16.08
C THR A 264 -6.94 8.02 -14.74
N GLY A 265 -6.65 7.29 -13.66
CA GLY A 265 -7.14 7.62 -12.32
C GLY A 265 -6.14 8.51 -11.57
N ASN A 266 -6.59 9.67 -11.07
CA ASN A 266 -6.00 10.53 -10.02
C ASN A 266 -4.53 10.23 -9.63
N LEU A 267 -3.57 10.43 -10.56
CA LEU A 267 -2.15 10.10 -10.33
C LEU A 267 -1.43 11.13 -9.45
N PHE A 268 -1.82 12.40 -9.58
CA PHE A 268 -1.26 13.53 -8.88
C PHE A 268 -2.40 14.35 -8.29
N MET A 269 -2.56 14.27 -6.98
CA MET A 269 -3.69 14.86 -6.28
C MET A 269 -3.23 15.88 -5.25
N VAL A 270 -3.87 17.03 -5.26
CA VAL A 270 -3.74 18.04 -4.22
C VAL A 270 -4.73 17.72 -3.12
N PHE A 271 -4.23 17.66 -1.90
CA PHE A 271 -5.06 17.51 -0.71
C PHE A 271 -4.88 18.74 0.16
N GLY A 272 -5.97 19.36 0.60
CA GLY A 272 -5.88 20.26 1.74
C GLY A 272 -6.18 19.51 3.04
N ALA A 273 -6.17 20.25 4.14
CA ALA A 273 -6.26 19.68 5.47
C ALA A 273 -7.71 19.46 5.92
N PRO A 274 -7.96 18.54 6.87
CA PRO A 274 -9.24 18.48 7.56
C PRO A 274 -9.60 19.84 8.16
N ASP A 275 -10.82 20.28 7.96
CA ASP A 275 -11.38 21.44 8.66
C ASP A 275 -12.24 20.95 9.82
N VAL A 276 -11.80 21.25 11.04
CA VAL A 276 -12.47 20.81 12.26
C VAL A 276 -12.62 21.94 13.25
N HIS A 277 -13.73 21.92 13.97
CA HIS A 277 -13.97 22.78 15.10
C HIS A 277 -13.88 21.99 16.39
N ILE A 278 -13.10 22.51 17.35
CA ILE A 278 -12.88 21.88 18.64
C ILE A 278 -13.61 22.69 19.71
N GLN A 279 -14.58 22.05 20.36
CA GLN A 279 -15.40 22.67 21.40
C GLN A 279 -15.05 22.09 22.76
N LYS A 280 -14.92 22.96 23.77
CA LYS A 280 -14.82 22.57 25.18
C LYS A 280 -16.21 22.43 25.77
N ILE A 281 -16.48 21.29 26.39
CA ILE A 281 -17.74 20.95 27.04
C ILE A 281 -17.56 21.10 28.57
N PRO A 282 -18.65 21.30 29.35
CA PRO A 282 -18.62 21.11 30.80
C PRO A 282 -17.84 19.84 31.22
N ASP A 283 -17.22 19.88 32.40
CA ASP A 283 -16.35 18.83 32.96
C ASP A 283 -14.93 18.71 32.33
N GLY A 284 -14.52 19.66 31.50
CA GLY A 284 -13.16 19.71 30.94
C GLY A 284 -12.93 18.73 29.78
N GLN A 285 -14.01 18.13 29.27
CA GLN A 285 -13.98 17.31 28.05
C GLN A 285 -14.03 18.19 26.80
N ILE A 286 -13.61 17.61 25.68
CA ILE A 286 -13.65 18.23 24.37
C ILE A 286 -14.41 17.36 23.36
N THR A 287 -14.98 18.02 22.35
CA THR A 287 -15.53 17.38 21.14
C THR A 287 -14.94 18.01 19.91
N VAL A 288 -14.76 17.18 18.88
CA VAL A 288 -14.28 17.58 17.56
C VAL A 288 -15.42 17.41 16.57
N GLU A 289 -15.69 18.42 15.77
CA GLU A 289 -16.68 18.38 14.70
C GLU A 289 -15.99 18.67 13.37
N ILE A 290 -16.15 17.77 12.39
CA ILE A 290 -15.57 17.93 11.06
C ILE A 290 -16.54 18.68 10.14
N PHE A 291 -16.06 19.73 9.50
CA PHE A 291 -16.82 20.54 8.55
C PHE A 291 -16.54 20.15 7.10
N GLY A 292 -15.37 19.56 6.86
CA GLY A 292 -14.98 19.09 5.54
C GLY A 292 -13.47 18.89 5.45
N VAL A 293 -12.99 18.98 4.22
CA VAL A 293 -11.56 19.04 3.91
C VAL A 293 -11.35 20.28 3.07
N ASP A 294 -10.34 21.06 3.41
CA ASP A 294 -9.91 22.17 2.58
C ASP A 294 -9.44 21.63 1.22
N VAL A 295 -9.89 22.25 0.14
CA VAL A 295 -9.50 21.91 -1.22
C VAL A 295 -8.75 23.09 -1.79
N TYR A 296 -7.48 22.88 -2.09
CA TYR A 296 -6.67 23.86 -2.80
C TYR A 296 -7.00 23.80 -4.30
N ASN A 297 -7.31 24.94 -4.89
CA ASN A 297 -7.52 25.06 -6.33
C ASN A 297 -6.15 25.27 -7.01
N PRO A 298 -5.64 24.30 -7.79
CA PRO A 298 -4.31 24.39 -8.37
C PRO A 298 -4.22 25.40 -9.52
N THR A 299 -5.34 25.89 -10.04
CA THR A 299 -5.38 26.92 -11.09
C THR A 299 -5.42 28.33 -10.51
N THR A 300 -6.16 28.56 -9.42
CA THR A 300 -6.31 29.91 -8.82
C THR A 300 -5.41 30.14 -7.62
N GLY A 301 -4.92 29.08 -6.99
CA GLY A 301 -4.14 29.15 -5.75
C GLY A 301 -4.97 29.43 -4.48
N GLU A 302 -6.29 29.41 -4.58
CA GLU A 302 -7.19 29.63 -3.43
C GLU A 302 -7.48 28.33 -2.68
N ILE A 303 -7.54 28.43 -1.36
CA ILE A 303 -8.03 27.37 -0.47
C ILE A 303 -9.53 27.59 -0.24
N ARG A 304 -10.33 26.53 -0.40
CA ARG A 304 -11.77 26.55 -0.14
C ARG A 304 -12.13 25.36 0.73
N SER A 305 -12.88 25.59 1.80
CA SER A 305 -13.42 24.50 2.61
C SER A 305 -14.54 23.79 1.84
N ASP A 306 -14.43 22.48 1.68
CA ASP A 306 -15.48 21.66 1.06
C ASP A 306 -16.48 21.14 2.11
N THR A 307 -17.53 20.48 1.64
CA THR A 307 -18.53 19.81 2.47
C THR A 307 -18.03 18.44 2.95
N THR A 308 -18.72 17.87 3.94
CA THR A 308 -18.45 16.51 4.46
C THR A 308 -18.81 15.38 3.49
N ASP A 309 -19.48 15.68 2.37
CA ASP A 309 -19.96 14.66 1.41
C ASP A 309 -18.81 13.92 0.71
N GLY A 310 -17.68 14.62 0.49
CA GLY A 310 -16.47 14.04 -0.10
C GLY A 310 -15.70 13.11 0.84
N ILE A 311 -16.06 13.08 2.12
CA ILE A 311 -15.40 12.27 3.13
C ILE A 311 -16.06 10.89 3.18
N ALA A 312 -15.25 9.84 3.09
CA ALA A 312 -15.70 8.48 3.30
C ALA A 312 -15.69 8.13 4.78
N MET A 313 -14.61 8.51 5.47
CA MET A 313 -14.37 8.19 6.88
C MET A 313 -13.44 9.23 7.51
N TRP A 314 -13.63 9.51 8.79
CA TRP A 314 -12.69 10.31 9.56
C TRP A 314 -12.42 9.67 10.92
N MET A 315 -11.22 9.89 11.44
CA MET A 315 -10.68 9.27 12.63
C MET A 315 -10.05 10.32 13.51
N VAL A 316 -10.16 10.14 14.82
CA VAL A 316 -9.52 11.02 15.80
C VAL A 316 -8.59 10.19 16.66
N ASP A 317 -7.35 10.63 16.70
CA ASP A 317 -6.42 10.29 17.76
C ASP A 317 -6.59 11.33 18.86
N THR A 318 -7.24 10.94 19.96
CA THR A 318 -7.57 11.81 21.08
C THR A 318 -6.39 12.11 22.01
N ASP A 319 -5.24 11.46 21.80
CA ASP A 319 -4.04 11.57 22.64
C ASP A 319 -2.82 11.27 21.78
N TYR A 320 -2.56 12.22 20.87
CA TYR A 320 -1.53 12.08 19.85
C TYR A 320 -0.16 12.36 20.46
N ASN A 321 0.77 11.43 20.25
CA ASN A 321 2.12 11.48 20.82
C ASN A 321 3.18 12.03 19.85
N GLU A 322 2.76 12.57 18.69
CA GLU A 322 3.62 13.08 17.62
C GLU A 322 4.44 12.02 16.85
N GLU A 323 4.40 10.76 17.27
CA GLU A 323 5.15 9.67 16.62
C GLU A 323 4.26 8.76 15.76
N ALA A 324 3.09 8.40 16.28
CA ALA A 324 2.21 7.43 15.64
C ALA A 324 0.75 7.80 15.83
N PHE A 325 -0.02 7.64 14.75
CA PHE A 325 -1.46 7.86 14.77
C PHE A 325 -2.18 6.60 15.24
N PHE A 326 -2.86 6.68 16.38
CA PHE A 326 -3.71 5.61 16.90
C PHE A 326 -5.17 5.94 16.67
N VAL A 327 -5.90 5.04 16.00
CA VAL A 327 -7.34 5.19 15.80
C VAL A 327 -8.05 4.96 17.12
N ARG A 328 -8.35 6.04 17.85
CA ARG A 328 -9.10 5.98 19.11
C ARG A 328 -10.60 6.18 18.88
N HIS A 329 -10.96 7.12 17.99
CA HIS A 329 -12.32 7.26 17.46
C HIS A 329 -12.36 7.13 15.93
N CYS A 330 -13.49 6.68 15.40
CA CYS A 330 -13.73 6.52 13.97
C CYS A 330 -15.21 6.79 13.64
N TYR A 331 -15.45 7.52 12.55
CA TYR A 331 -16.78 7.96 12.13
C TYR A 331 -16.90 8.02 10.60
N PHE A 332 -18.12 7.99 10.10
CA PHE A 332 -18.48 8.04 8.69
C PHE A 332 -19.39 9.23 8.39
N THR A 333 -19.24 9.81 7.20
CA THR A 333 -20.05 10.95 6.75
C THR A 333 -20.80 10.68 5.43
N GLY A 334 -20.48 9.60 4.72
CA GLY A 334 -21.08 9.25 3.42
C GLY A 334 -22.42 8.50 3.51
N GLY A 335 -23.29 8.73 2.52
CA GLY A 335 -24.67 8.20 2.47
C GLY A 335 -24.88 6.81 1.83
N ASN A 336 -23.82 6.12 1.39
CA ASN A 336 -23.93 4.72 0.96
C ASN A 336 -23.55 3.81 2.12
N ASP A 337 -24.39 2.84 2.50
CA ASP A 337 -24.06 1.81 3.50
C ASP A 337 -22.92 0.90 2.96
N PRO A 338 -21.64 1.18 3.28
CA PRO A 338 -20.50 0.42 2.77
C PRO A 338 -20.47 -0.99 3.36
N TYR A 339 -21.19 -1.19 4.47
CA TYR A 339 -21.06 -2.32 5.36
C TYR A 339 -22.23 -3.31 5.24
N THR A 340 -23.20 -3.11 4.34
CA THR A 340 -24.12 -4.19 3.90
C THR A 340 -23.31 -5.44 3.48
N ARG A 341 -22.17 -5.24 2.81
CA ARG A 341 -21.25 -6.34 2.42
C ARG A 341 -20.55 -6.95 3.63
N LEU A 342 -20.14 -6.15 4.61
CA LEU A 342 -19.51 -6.63 5.84
C LEU A 342 -20.50 -7.39 6.74
N LYS A 343 -21.73 -6.88 6.92
CA LYS A 343 -22.82 -7.55 7.63
C LYS A 343 -23.09 -8.94 7.04
N LYS A 344 -23.12 -9.04 5.69
CA LYS A 344 -23.22 -10.33 4.99
C LYS A 344 -22.01 -11.24 5.19
N ALA A 345 -20.79 -10.68 5.22
CA ALA A 345 -19.56 -11.46 5.32
C ALA A 345 -19.29 -12.00 6.74
N LEU A 346 -19.50 -11.18 7.77
CA LEU A 346 -19.18 -11.52 9.15
C LEU A 346 -20.24 -12.41 9.82
N LYS A 347 -21.45 -12.51 9.24
CA LYS A 347 -22.59 -13.30 9.78
C LYS A 347 -22.80 -13.07 11.29
N ALA A 348 -22.52 -11.85 11.76
CA ALA A 348 -22.58 -11.48 13.16
C ALA A 348 -23.72 -10.48 13.38
N ASP A 349 -24.30 -10.50 14.58
CA ASP A 349 -25.25 -9.50 15.04
C ASP A 349 -24.49 -8.20 15.32
N ILE A 350 -24.72 -7.19 14.49
CA ILE A 350 -24.20 -5.84 14.68
C ILE A 350 -25.24 -5.09 15.53
N ASP A 351 -24.80 -4.48 16.63
CA ASP A 351 -25.62 -3.54 17.39
C ASP A 351 -25.96 -2.32 16.51
N GLU A 352 -27.23 -2.18 16.16
CA GLU A 352 -27.71 -1.16 15.23
C GLU A 352 -27.58 0.26 15.80
N ASP A 353 -27.76 0.43 17.12
CA ASP A 353 -27.64 1.73 17.79
C ASP A 353 -26.18 2.18 17.86
N ALA A 354 -25.28 1.26 18.21
CA ALA A 354 -23.85 1.51 18.17
C ALA A 354 -23.40 1.88 16.75
N TRP A 355 -23.96 1.24 15.73
CA TRP A 355 -23.65 1.50 14.33
C TRP A 355 -24.11 2.89 13.85
N VAL A 356 -25.37 3.25 14.12
CA VAL A 356 -25.91 4.58 13.77
C VAL A 356 -25.08 5.69 14.40
N SER A 357 -24.58 5.46 15.61
CA SER A 357 -23.73 6.45 16.30
C SER A 357 -22.39 6.73 15.62
N LEU A 358 -21.92 5.87 14.71
CA LEU A 358 -20.70 6.09 13.92
C LEU A 358 -20.93 7.02 12.73
N TYR A 359 -22.17 7.18 12.27
CA TYR A 359 -22.52 8.11 11.20
C TYR A 359 -22.70 9.52 11.77
N SER A 360 -21.59 10.17 12.07
CA SER A 360 -21.58 11.50 12.65
C SER A 360 -20.41 12.33 12.12
N THR A 361 -20.68 13.62 11.96
CA THR A 361 -19.65 14.65 11.77
C THR A 361 -19.09 15.12 13.11
N LYS A 362 -19.69 14.72 14.25
CA LYS A 362 -19.27 15.13 15.58
C LYS A 362 -18.80 13.95 16.41
N SER A 363 -17.64 14.12 17.05
CA SER A 363 -17.08 13.11 17.94
C SER A 363 -17.90 12.98 19.22
N ARG A 364 -17.86 11.79 19.80
CA ARG A 364 -18.17 11.61 21.22
C ARG A 364 -17.23 12.50 22.06
N PRO A 365 -17.69 13.00 23.23
CA PRO A 365 -16.82 13.72 24.14
C PRO A 365 -15.65 12.86 24.63
N PHE A 366 -14.49 13.46 24.83
CA PHE A 366 -13.31 12.81 25.40
C PHE A 366 -12.51 13.77 26.27
N SER A 367 -11.73 13.23 27.20
CA SER A 367 -10.85 14.03 28.06
C SER A 367 -9.76 14.71 27.24
N ARG A 368 -9.40 15.95 27.61
CA ARG A 368 -8.25 16.63 27.03
C ARG A 368 -6.97 15.80 27.29
N PRO A 369 -6.15 15.52 26.25
CA PRO A 369 -4.94 14.73 26.41
C PRO A 369 -3.86 15.47 27.18
N ASP A 370 -3.02 14.72 27.89
CA ASP A 370 -1.87 15.26 28.64
C ASP A 370 -0.81 15.85 27.69
N THR A 371 -0.71 15.32 26.47
CA THR A 371 0.16 15.87 25.42
C THR A 371 -0.29 17.25 24.93
N GLY A 372 -1.55 17.61 25.18
CA GLY A 372 -2.17 18.83 24.66
C GLY A 372 -2.44 18.79 23.14
N LYS A 373 -2.26 17.63 22.50
CA LYS A 373 -2.38 17.47 21.04
C LYS A 373 -3.34 16.34 20.68
N ILE A 374 -4.14 16.61 19.65
CA ILE A 374 -4.94 15.58 18.97
C ILE A 374 -4.53 15.53 17.50
N ALA A 375 -4.80 14.42 16.84
CA ALA A 375 -4.69 14.33 15.38
C ALA A 375 -6.01 13.89 14.78
N VAL A 376 -6.41 14.53 13.68
CA VAL A 376 -7.57 14.14 12.90
C VAL A 376 -7.10 13.63 11.56
N LYS A 377 -7.57 12.44 11.18
CA LYS A 377 -7.29 11.84 9.88
C LYS A 377 -8.58 11.66 9.10
N VAL A 378 -8.58 12.04 7.83
CA VAL A 378 -9.71 11.92 6.92
C VAL A 378 -9.33 11.04 5.76
N ILE A 379 -10.26 10.21 5.30
CA ILE A 379 -10.13 9.40 4.09
C ILE A 379 -11.28 9.75 3.14
N ASN A 380 -10.97 10.07 1.90
CA ASN A 380 -11.97 10.33 0.86
C ASN A 380 -12.47 9.02 0.20
N HIS A 381 -13.47 9.12 -0.68
CA HIS A 381 -14.01 7.95 -1.41
C HIS A 381 -13.03 7.31 -2.40
N TYR A 382 -11.94 7.99 -2.75
CA TYR A 382 -10.88 7.50 -3.62
C TYR A 382 -9.79 6.74 -2.85
N GLY A 383 -9.86 6.70 -1.51
CA GLY A 383 -8.89 6.03 -0.64
C GLY A 383 -7.69 6.90 -0.25
N ASP A 384 -7.73 8.19 -0.57
CA ASP A 384 -6.68 9.13 -0.18
C ASP A 384 -6.86 9.55 1.28
N GLU A 385 -5.74 9.63 2.01
CA GLU A 385 -5.73 9.88 3.45
C GLU A 385 -5.04 11.22 3.77
N VAL A 386 -5.62 12.07 4.63
CA VAL A 386 -4.97 13.31 5.10
C VAL A 386 -5.00 13.34 6.62
N LEU A 387 -3.94 13.85 7.24
CA LEU A 387 -3.85 14.01 8.68
C LEU A 387 -3.45 15.45 9.02
N LYS A 388 -4.09 16.04 10.03
CA LYS A 388 -3.70 17.31 10.64
C LYS A 388 -3.70 17.18 12.16
N VAL A 389 -2.71 17.81 12.79
CA VAL A 389 -2.54 17.87 14.24
C VAL A 389 -3.09 19.19 14.74
N TYR A 390 -3.77 19.16 15.89
CA TYR A 390 -4.36 20.33 16.54
C TYR A 390 -3.93 20.39 17.99
N ASP A 391 -3.59 21.59 18.45
CA ASP A 391 -3.39 21.89 19.87
C ASP A 391 -4.76 22.15 20.52
N VAL A 392 -4.99 21.55 21.70
CA VAL A 392 -6.29 21.60 22.42
C VAL A 392 -6.18 22.08 23.85
#